data_AF-A0A523XA80-F1
#
_entry.id   AF-A0A523XA80-F1
#
_cell.length_a   1.000
_cell.length_b   1.000
_cell.length_c   1.000
_cell.angle_alpha   90.00
_cell.angle_beta   90.00
_cell.angle_gamma   90.00
#
_symmetry.space_group_name_H-M   'P 1'
#
loop_
_entity.id
_entity.type
_entity.pdbx_description
1 polymer ?
#
loop_
_entity_poly.entity_id
_entity_poly.type
_entity_poly.pdbx_seq_one_letter_code
_entity_poly.pdbx_strand_id
1 'polypeptide(L)'
;MTIRKITYSAHNRFHNLEKTVEHWVRIATLFLRLTFMFFVVSPCYSNESVGNFAVYLFNEKDYLRAIGEYQRMSFFSNNSDSVDFYQFRIAECYRKRNDFDKAKNIYDELILKGVRDSELEKLLIISSSICSINRGALEYVRITLKDLEKRDGSSDSTHYLIGVSYLKERKWKEAEEEFDKITSSALKERAFQMLREISAQHFKSPKVALLLSTFIPGAGQIYASKPLQGIISFSLNLSLGYLTYKAVREDRRMDALLIVYFGLQRFYFGNLEQARKYPIEHNQRIIDRIVIE
;
A
#
# COMPACT_ATOMS: atom_id res chain seq x y z
N MET A 1 -18.42 10.16 -97.63
CA MET A 1 -18.20 8.86 -96.93
C MET A 1 -17.35 9.02 -95.66
N THR A 2 -17.34 10.20 -95.01
CA THR A 2 -16.29 10.57 -94.04
C THR A 2 -16.83 10.74 -92.61
N ILE A 3 -18.09 11.12 -92.45
CA ILE A 3 -18.71 11.33 -91.12
C ILE A 3 -18.99 10.00 -90.41
N ARG A 4 -19.47 8.97 -91.12
CA ARG A 4 -19.77 7.63 -90.56
C ARG A 4 -18.55 6.92 -89.94
N LYS A 5 -17.35 7.10 -90.50
CA LYS A 5 -16.11 6.50 -89.97
C LYS A 5 -15.64 7.17 -88.68
N ILE A 6 -15.85 8.48 -88.54
CA ILE A 6 -15.46 9.24 -87.34
C ILE A 6 -16.39 8.90 -86.17
N THR A 7 -17.70 8.84 -86.40
CA THR A 7 -18.67 8.40 -85.37
C THR A 7 -18.45 6.96 -84.91
N TYR A 8 -18.11 6.04 -85.82
CA TYR A 8 -17.83 4.65 -85.45
C TYR A 8 -16.52 4.51 -84.66
N SER A 9 -15.48 5.29 -85.01
CA SER A 9 -14.21 5.33 -84.28
C SER A 9 -14.35 5.96 -82.89
N ALA A 10 -15.17 7.00 -82.75
CA ALA A 10 -15.46 7.63 -81.47
C ALA A 10 -16.29 6.72 -80.56
N HIS A 11 -17.32 6.04 -81.12
CA HIS A 11 -18.15 5.10 -80.37
C HIS A 11 -17.36 3.89 -79.86
N ASN A 12 -16.48 3.31 -80.69
CA ASN A 12 -15.59 2.22 -80.23
C ASN A 12 -14.57 2.67 -79.18
N ARG A 13 -14.07 3.91 -79.25
CA ARG A 13 -13.16 4.45 -78.22
C ARG A 13 -13.87 4.69 -76.89
N PHE A 14 -15.09 5.23 -76.91
CA PHE A 14 -15.91 5.39 -75.71
C PHE A 14 -16.28 4.04 -75.09
N HIS A 15 -16.67 3.07 -75.90
CA HIS A 15 -17.03 1.74 -75.40
C HIS A 15 -15.82 0.99 -74.78
N ASN A 16 -14.62 1.17 -75.35
CA ASN A 16 -13.39 0.63 -74.75
C ASN A 16 -13.00 1.34 -73.44
N LEU A 17 -13.22 2.66 -73.35
CA LEU A 17 -13.00 3.42 -72.12
C LEU A 17 -13.93 2.96 -71.00
N GLU A 18 -15.22 2.75 -71.28
CA GLU A 18 -16.17 2.22 -70.29
C GLU A 18 -15.77 0.84 -69.77
N LYS A 19 -15.35 -0.09 -70.66
CA LYS A 19 -14.87 -1.41 -70.25
C LYS A 19 -13.62 -1.34 -69.39
N THR A 20 -12.69 -0.43 -69.68
CA THR A 20 -11.51 -0.24 -68.83
C THR A 20 -11.87 0.32 -67.46
N VAL A 21 -12.79 1.28 -67.37
CA VAL A 21 -13.25 1.84 -66.09
C VAL A 21 -13.97 0.78 -65.25
N GLU A 22 -14.86 -0.01 -65.84
CA GLU A 22 -15.52 -1.12 -65.13
C GLU A 22 -14.52 -2.16 -64.61
N HIS A 23 -13.48 -2.46 -65.40
CA HIS A 23 -12.43 -3.39 -64.98
C HIS A 23 -11.65 -2.87 -63.76
N TRP A 24 -11.26 -1.59 -63.76
CA TRP A 24 -10.58 -0.97 -62.62
C TRP A 24 -11.48 -0.85 -61.39
N VAL A 25 -12.78 -0.58 -61.55
CA VAL A 25 -13.74 -0.57 -60.44
C VAL A 25 -13.92 -1.95 -59.83
N ARG A 26 -13.95 -3.02 -60.64
CA ARG A 26 -14.00 -4.41 -60.14
C ARG A 26 -12.73 -4.80 -59.38
N ILE A 27 -11.56 -4.38 -59.86
CA ILE A 27 -10.29 -4.60 -59.15
C ILE A 27 -10.28 -3.84 -57.83
N ALA A 28 -10.67 -2.57 -57.82
CA ALA A 28 -10.70 -1.74 -56.62
C ALA A 28 -11.69 -2.29 -55.56
N THR A 29 -12.86 -2.77 -55.99
CA THR A 29 -13.84 -3.37 -55.08
C THR A 29 -13.42 -4.74 -54.55
N LEU A 30 -12.72 -5.56 -55.36
CA LEU A 30 -12.06 -6.78 -54.89
C LEU A 30 -10.98 -6.49 -53.86
N PHE A 31 -10.15 -5.47 -54.11
CA PHE A 31 -9.11 -5.04 -53.19
C PHE A 31 -9.69 -4.52 -51.87
N LEU A 32 -10.77 -3.72 -51.94
CA LEU A 32 -11.49 -3.21 -50.78
C LEU A 32 -12.16 -4.34 -49.95
N ARG A 33 -12.67 -5.39 -50.62
CA ARG A 33 -13.22 -6.58 -49.95
C ARG A 33 -12.13 -7.42 -49.31
N LEU A 34 -10.99 -7.58 -49.96
CA LEU A 34 -9.82 -8.29 -49.43
C LEU A 34 -9.23 -7.58 -48.19
N THR A 35 -9.14 -6.25 -48.20
CA THR A 35 -8.69 -5.49 -47.04
C THR A 35 -9.70 -5.52 -45.90
N PHE A 36 -11.01 -5.53 -46.19
CA PHE A 36 -12.05 -5.69 -45.17
C PHE A 36 -12.06 -7.08 -44.54
N MET A 37 -11.80 -8.15 -45.33
CA MET A 37 -11.66 -9.52 -44.80
C MET A 37 -10.44 -9.67 -43.87
N PHE A 38 -9.36 -8.93 -44.13
CA PHE A 38 -8.17 -8.92 -43.28
C PHE A 38 -8.38 -8.22 -41.92
N PHE A 39 -9.36 -7.32 -41.82
CA PHE A 39 -9.68 -6.62 -40.56
C PHE A 39 -10.58 -7.44 -39.62
N VAL A 40 -11.32 -8.44 -40.15
CA VAL A 40 -12.23 -9.27 -39.34
C VAL A 40 -11.52 -10.51 -38.78
N VAL A 41 -10.39 -10.91 -39.36
CA VAL A 41 -9.53 -11.95 -38.78
C VAL A 41 -8.56 -11.28 -37.81
N SER A 42 -9.07 -10.80 -36.68
CA SER A 42 -8.22 -10.71 -35.50
C SER A 42 -7.71 -12.12 -35.22
N PRO A 43 -6.40 -12.36 -35.10
CA PRO A 43 -5.93 -13.61 -34.53
C PRO A 43 -6.61 -13.71 -33.17
N CYS A 44 -7.45 -14.72 -32.99
CA CYS A 44 -7.90 -15.11 -31.67
C CYS A 44 -6.64 -15.55 -30.93
N TYR A 45 -5.95 -14.60 -30.30
CA TYR A 45 -4.79 -14.84 -29.48
C TYR A 45 -5.22 -15.87 -28.45
N SER A 46 -4.59 -17.04 -28.48
CA SER A 46 -4.93 -18.13 -27.59
C SER A 46 -4.86 -17.65 -26.13
N ASN A 47 -5.85 -18.02 -25.32
CA ASN A 47 -5.96 -17.64 -23.90
C ASN A 47 -4.70 -17.96 -23.08
N GLU A 48 -3.89 -18.92 -23.53
CA GLU A 48 -2.64 -19.34 -22.88
C GLU A 48 -1.55 -18.26 -22.94
N SER A 49 -1.47 -17.50 -24.04
CA SER A 49 -0.53 -16.37 -24.19
C SER A 49 -0.90 -15.17 -23.32
N VAL A 50 -2.18 -15.02 -22.94
CA VAL A 50 -2.69 -13.87 -22.19
C VAL A 50 -2.37 -13.98 -20.70
N GLY A 51 -2.54 -15.17 -20.11
CA GLY A 51 -2.14 -15.41 -18.71
C GLY A 51 -0.65 -15.17 -18.48
N ASN A 52 0.17 -15.55 -19.46
CA ASN A 52 1.61 -15.31 -19.42
C ASN A 52 1.97 -13.82 -19.45
N PHE A 53 1.17 -12.95 -20.09
CA PHE A 53 1.47 -11.53 -20.15
C PHE A 53 1.18 -10.82 -18.82
N ALA A 54 0.05 -11.12 -18.15
CA ALA A 54 -0.25 -10.55 -16.83
C ALA A 54 0.80 -10.99 -15.78
N VAL A 55 1.26 -12.24 -15.85
CA VAL A 55 2.34 -12.76 -15.00
C VAL A 55 3.67 -12.08 -15.31
N TYR A 56 3.99 -11.90 -16.60
CA TYR A 56 5.18 -11.17 -17.04
C TYR A 56 5.20 -9.75 -16.49
N LEU A 57 4.12 -8.98 -16.66
CA LEU A 57 4.00 -7.61 -16.13
C LEU A 57 4.17 -7.56 -14.61
N PHE A 58 3.58 -8.52 -13.89
CA PHE A 58 3.75 -8.62 -12.44
C PHE A 58 5.22 -8.84 -12.05
N ASN A 59 5.92 -9.74 -12.74
CA ASN A 59 7.32 -10.04 -12.48
C ASN A 59 8.25 -8.86 -12.85
N GLU A 60 7.91 -8.10 -13.89
CA GLU A 60 8.55 -6.84 -14.26
C GLU A 60 8.18 -5.67 -13.31
N LYS A 61 7.41 -5.95 -12.25
CA LYS A 61 6.91 -4.96 -11.27
C LYS A 61 6.02 -3.88 -11.87
N ASP A 62 5.51 -4.10 -13.08
CA ASP A 62 4.49 -3.23 -13.67
C ASP A 62 3.10 -3.62 -13.17
N TYR A 63 2.91 -3.38 -11.86
CA TYR A 63 1.70 -3.75 -11.17
C TYR A 63 0.47 -3.01 -11.71
N LEU A 64 0.62 -1.79 -12.23
CA LEU A 64 -0.51 -1.03 -12.77
C LEU A 64 -1.04 -1.65 -14.05
N ARG A 65 -0.17 -2.01 -15.01
CA ARG A 65 -0.59 -2.71 -16.23
C ARG A 65 -1.04 -4.13 -15.91
N ALA A 66 -0.36 -4.82 -14.99
CA ALA A 66 -0.76 -6.15 -14.56
C ALA A 66 -2.20 -6.19 -14.00
N ILE A 67 -2.60 -5.18 -13.21
CA ILE A 67 -3.99 -5.06 -12.73
C ILE A 67 -4.97 -5.02 -13.91
N GLY A 68 -4.71 -4.21 -14.93
CA GLY A 68 -5.57 -4.12 -16.11
C GLY A 68 -5.71 -5.45 -16.84
N GLU A 69 -4.61 -6.20 -16.98
CA GLU A 69 -4.64 -7.53 -17.60
C GLU A 69 -5.39 -8.56 -16.75
N TYR A 70 -5.20 -8.58 -15.42
CA TYR A 70 -5.98 -9.47 -14.54
C TYR A 70 -7.46 -9.10 -14.53
N GLN A 71 -7.82 -7.81 -14.59
CA GLN A 71 -9.20 -7.36 -14.73
C GLN A 71 -9.81 -7.85 -16.04
N ARG A 72 -9.05 -7.77 -17.14
CA ARG A 72 -9.46 -8.30 -18.45
C ARG A 72 -9.69 -9.81 -18.39
N MET A 73 -8.76 -10.55 -17.80
CA MET A 73 -8.88 -12.01 -17.62
C MET A 73 -10.08 -12.38 -16.76
N SER A 74 -10.33 -11.64 -15.68
CA SER A 74 -11.50 -11.79 -14.81
C SER A 74 -12.80 -11.57 -15.57
N PHE A 75 -12.87 -10.53 -16.40
CA PHE A 75 -14.06 -10.21 -17.20
C PHE A 75 -14.41 -11.29 -18.24
N PHE A 76 -13.41 -11.88 -18.89
CA PHE A 76 -13.62 -12.90 -19.92
C PHE A 76 -13.67 -14.34 -19.39
N SER A 77 -13.44 -14.55 -18.08
CA SER A 77 -13.49 -15.88 -17.48
C SER A 77 -14.92 -16.28 -17.11
N ASN A 78 -15.33 -17.47 -17.55
CA ASN A 78 -16.60 -18.10 -17.13
C ASN A 78 -16.41 -19.03 -15.91
N ASN A 79 -15.17 -19.22 -15.44
CA ASN A 79 -14.87 -20.06 -14.27
C ASN A 79 -14.71 -19.17 -13.03
N SER A 80 -15.54 -19.41 -12.01
CA SER A 80 -15.51 -18.67 -10.74
C SER A 80 -14.17 -18.77 -10.01
N ASP A 81 -13.53 -19.94 -10.01
CA ASP A 81 -12.26 -20.13 -9.28
C ASP A 81 -11.13 -19.36 -9.97
N SER A 82 -11.15 -19.30 -11.31
CA SER A 82 -10.23 -18.47 -12.07
C SER A 82 -10.46 -16.98 -11.81
N VAL A 83 -11.72 -16.54 -11.69
CA VAL A 83 -12.05 -15.15 -11.32
C VAL A 83 -11.50 -14.83 -9.93
N ASP A 84 -11.70 -15.70 -8.95
CA ASP A 84 -11.20 -15.50 -7.58
C ASP A 84 -9.67 -15.42 -7.55
N PHE A 85 -9.00 -16.29 -8.31
CA PHE A 85 -7.55 -16.22 -8.47
C PHE A 85 -7.08 -14.90 -9.11
N TYR A 86 -7.76 -14.41 -10.16
CA TYR A 86 -7.38 -13.13 -10.77
C TYR A 86 -7.63 -11.94 -9.82
N GLN A 87 -8.70 -11.97 -9.02
CA GLN A 87 -8.94 -10.97 -7.98
C GLN A 87 -7.85 -11.00 -6.91
N PHE A 88 -7.41 -12.19 -6.47
CA PHE A 88 -6.25 -12.33 -5.62
C PHE A 88 -4.98 -11.71 -6.23
N ARG A 89 -4.72 -11.93 -7.53
CA ARG A 89 -3.57 -11.34 -8.22
C ARG A 89 -3.66 -9.81 -8.33
N ILE A 90 -4.85 -9.25 -8.52
CA ILE A 90 -5.09 -7.80 -8.46
C ILE A 90 -4.74 -7.26 -7.07
N ALA A 91 -5.19 -7.94 -6.01
CA ALA A 91 -4.87 -7.56 -4.64
C ALA A 91 -3.36 -7.64 -4.35
N GLU A 92 -2.66 -8.68 -4.84
CA GLU A 92 -1.19 -8.76 -4.76
C GLU A 92 -0.51 -7.58 -5.45
N CYS A 93 -1.04 -7.11 -6.59
CA CYS A 93 -0.52 -5.91 -7.26
C CYS A 93 -0.70 -4.65 -6.38
N TYR A 94 -1.86 -4.47 -5.74
CA TYR A 94 -2.08 -3.36 -4.81
C TYR A 94 -1.14 -3.45 -3.59
N ARG A 95 -0.97 -4.64 -3.03
CA ARG A 95 -0.11 -4.91 -1.89
C ARG A 95 1.35 -4.59 -2.21
N LYS A 96 1.85 -5.01 -3.38
CA LYS A 96 3.20 -4.70 -3.86
C LYS A 96 3.41 -3.21 -4.20
N ARG A 97 2.33 -2.44 -4.34
CA ARG A 97 2.36 -0.98 -4.44
C ARG A 97 2.19 -0.29 -3.08
N ASN A 98 2.21 -1.03 -1.98
CA ASN A 98 1.95 -0.57 -0.61
C ASN A 98 0.54 0.01 -0.38
N ASP A 99 -0.41 -0.25 -1.29
CA ASP A 99 -1.82 0.09 -1.10
C ASP A 99 -2.52 -1.02 -0.29
N PHE A 100 -2.10 -1.14 0.97
CA PHE A 100 -2.52 -2.21 1.87
C PHE A 100 -4.02 -2.18 2.16
N ASP A 101 -4.63 -1.00 2.16
CA ASP A 101 -6.08 -0.86 2.38
C ASP A 101 -6.86 -1.48 1.22
N LYS A 102 -6.53 -1.15 -0.05
CA LYS A 102 -7.22 -1.77 -1.20
C LYS A 102 -6.94 -3.26 -1.30
N ALA A 103 -5.70 -3.68 -1.09
CA ALA A 103 -5.34 -5.08 -1.13
C ALA A 103 -6.15 -5.88 -0.08
N LYS A 104 -6.15 -5.40 1.17
CA LYS A 104 -6.88 -6.04 2.27
C LYS A 104 -8.38 -6.15 1.99
N ASN A 105 -9.00 -5.09 1.48
CA ASN A 105 -10.43 -5.12 1.17
C ASN A 105 -10.75 -6.25 0.17
N ILE A 106 -9.96 -6.41 -0.89
CA ILE A 106 -10.17 -7.48 -1.87
C ILE A 106 -9.94 -8.86 -1.25
N TYR A 107 -8.88 -9.02 -0.44
CA TYR A 107 -8.64 -10.31 0.23
C TYR A 107 -9.79 -10.68 1.16
N ASP A 108 -10.26 -9.74 1.97
CA ASP A 108 -11.35 -9.98 2.92
C ASP A 108 -12.68 -10.24 2.20
N GLU A 109 -12.96 -9.54 1.10
CA GLU A 109 -14.13 -9.82 0.26
C GLU A 109 -14.11 -11.25 -0.28
N LEU A 110 -12.94 -11.73 -0.75
CA LEU A 110 -12.77 -13.11 -1.20
C LEU A 110 -12.93 -14.12 -0.06
N ILE A 111 -12.34 -13.85 1.11
CA ILE A 111 -12.49 -14.71 2.30
C ILE A 111 -13.96 -14.79 2.71
N LEU A 112 -14.67 -13.67 2.77
CA LEU A 112 -16.09 -13.60 3.14
C LEU A 112 -16.99 -14.28 2.11
N LYS A 113 -16.64 -14.18 0.83
CA LYS A 113 -17.33 -14.89 -0.27
C LYS A 113 -17.24 -16.42 -0.10
N GLY A 114 -16.15 -16.93 0.50
CA GLY A 114 -15.91 -18.35 0.68
C GLY A 114 -15.35 -19.00 -0.57
N VAL A 115 -14.07 -18.76 -0.87
CA VAL A 115 -13.35 -19.40 -1.98
C VAL A 115 -13.29 -20.92 -1.76
N ARG A 116 -13.52 -21.70 -2.83
CA ARG A 116 -13.57 -23.17 -2.77
C ARG A 116 -12.19 -23.82 -2.65
N ASP A 117 -11.18 -23.19 -3.25
CA ASP A 117 -9.79 -23.64 -3.21
C ASP A 117 -9.18 -23.29 -1.85
N SER A 118 -8.92 -24.32 -1.04
CA SER A 118 -8.36 -24.19 0.30
C SER A 118 -6.95 -23.58 0.30
N GLU A 119 -6.15 -23.82 -0.75
CA GLU A 119 -4.81 -23.23 -0.85
C GLU A 119 -4.89 -21.75 -1.17
N LEU A 120 -5.83 -21.35 -2.04
CA LEU A 120 -6.10 -19.94 -2.29
C LEU A 120 -6.63 -19.25 -1.02
N GLU A 121 -7.53 -19.88 -0.26
CA GLU A 121 -8.02 -19.35 1.02
C GLU A 121 -6.86 -19.07 2.01
N LYS A 122 -5.91 -20.00 2.15
CA LYS A 122 -4.70 -19.81 2.97
C LYS A 122 -3.89 -18.60 2.50
N LEU A 123 -3.66 -18.47 1.19
CA LEU A 123 -2.93 -17.34 0.62
C LEU A 123 -3.64 -16.01 0.90
N LEU A 124 -4.97 -15.97 0.81
CA LEU A 124 -5.76 -14.79 1.13
C LEU A 124 -5.60 -14.38 2.60
N ILE A 125 -5.68 -15.35 3.52
CA ILE A 125 -5.53 -15.09 4.97
C ILE A 125 -4.13 -14.57 5.28
N ILE A 126 -3.09 -15.17 4.69
CA ILE A 126 -1.69 -14.73 4.86
C ILE A 126 -1.50 -13.33 4.29
N SER A 127 -1.96 -13.06 3.06
CA SER A 127 -1.82 -11.75 2.42
C SER A 127 -2.63 -10.65 3.11
N SER A 128 -3.85 -10.95 3.60
CA SER A 128 -4.63 -10.04 4.44
C SER A 128 -3.93 -9.77 5.77
N SER A 129 -3.29 -10.78 6.36
CA SER A 129 -2.49 -10.63 7.59
C SER A 129 -1.29 -9.72 7.39
N ILE A 130 -0.56 -9.83 6.27
CA ILE A 130 0.54 -8.92 5.91
C ILE A 130 0.04 -7.47 5.85
N CYS A 131 -1.08 -7.22 5.16
CA CYS A 131 -1.68 -5.89 5.08
C CYS A 131 -2.08 -5.37 6.47
N SER A 132 -2.68 -6.23 7.29
CA SER A 132 -3.10 -5.91 8.66
C SER A 132 -1.92 -5.55 9.57
N ILE A 133 -0.77 -6.24 9.45
CA ILE A 133 0.45 -5.90 10.18
C ILE A 133 0.94 -4.49 9.80
N ASN A 134 0.99 -4.19 8.50
CA ASN A 134 1.43 -2.88 8.02
C ASN A 134 0.48 -1.75 8.43
N ARG A 135 -0.79 -2.07 8.71
CA ARG A 135 -1.80 -1.14 9.23
C ARG A 135 -1.91 -1.11 10.76
N GLY A 136 -1.13 -1.93 11.47
CA GLY A 136 -1.10 -1.97 12.94
C GLY A 136 -2.23 -2.78 13.59
N ALA A 137 -2.98 -3.59 12.83
CA ALA A 137 -4.02 -4.48 13.35
C ALA A 137 -3.42 -5.81 13.87
N LEU A 138 -2.50 -5.72 14.83
CA LEU A 138 -1.60 -6.80 15.24
C LEU A 138 -2.30 -7.95 15.99
N GLU A 139 -3.24 -7.64 16.88
CA GLU A 139 -3.98 -8.66 17.64
C GLU A 139 -4.88 -9.50 16.73
N TYR A 140 -5.59 -8.85 15.79
CA TYR A 140 -6.40 -9.53 14.78
C TYR A 140 -5.58 -10.55 13.98
N VAL A 141 -4.37 -10.18 13.59
CA VAL A 141 -3.45 -11.06 12.86
C VAL A 141 -3.10 -12.28 13.70
N ARG A 142 -2.75 -12.10 14.98
CA ARG A 142 -2.42 -13.23 15.86
C ARG A 142 -3.57 -14.21 16.05
N ILE A 143 -4.80 -13.71 16.20
CA ILE A 143 -5.99 -14.55 16.33
C ILE A 143 -6.20 -15.34 15.04
N THR A 144 -6.27 -14.63 13.91
CA THR A 144 -6.55 -15.20 12.59
C THR A 144 -5.53 -16.27 12.22
N LEU A 145 -4.25 -15.97 12.43
CA LEU A 145 -3.15 -16.87 12.10
C LEU A 145 -3.09 -18.10 13.01
N LYS A 146 -3.35 -17.95 14.32
CA LYS A 146 -3.43 -19.11 15.23
C LYS A 146 -4.61 -20.02 14.89
N ASP A 147 -5.72 -19.48 14.43
CA ASP A 147 -6.85 -20.29 13.98
C ASP A 147 -6.52 -21.02 12.67
N LEU A 148 -5.78 -20.38 11.76
CA LEU A 148 -5.21 -21.03 10.58
C LEU A 148 -4.28 -22.19 10.96
N GLU A 149 -3.36 -22.00 11.91
CA GLU A 149 -2.45 -23.06 12.37
C GLU A 149 -3.19 -24.27 12.94
N LYS A 150 -4.29 -24.05 13.67
CA LYS A 150 -5.09 -25.15 14.22
C LYS A 150 -5.79 -25.97 13.13
N ARG A 151 -6.24 -25.30 12.07
CA ARG A 151 -6.98 -25.92 10.96
C ARG A 151 -6.06 -26.63 9.98
N ASP A 152 -4.97 -25.97 9.60
CA ASP A 152 -4.15 -26.31 8.44
C ASP A 152 -2.72 -26.76 8.81
N GLY A 153 -2.37 -26.69 10.09
CA GLY A 153 -1.03 -26.92 10.59
C GLY A 153 -0.17 -25.66 10.62
N SER A 154 0.92 -25.72 11.37
CA SER A 154 1.88 -24.62 11.47
C SER A 154 2.68 -24.46 10.17
N SER A 155 2.99 -23.20 9.84
CA SER A 155 3.92 -22.85 8.77
C SER A 155 4.93 -21.80 9.24
N ASP A 156 6.11 -21.83 8.63
CA ASP A 156 7.16 -20.82 8.84
C ASP A 156 6.65 -19.39 8.59
N SER A 157 5.80 -19.19 7.58
CA SER A 157 5.19 -17.89 7.28
C SER A 157 4.29 -17.43 8.42
N THR A 158 3.57 -18.34 9.07
CA THR A 158 2.66 -18.01 10.15
C THR A 158 3.43 -17.59 11.40
N HIS A 159 4.42 -18.39 11.82
CA HIS A 159 5.32 -18.03 12.92
C HIS A 159 6.07 -16.71 12.66
N TYR A 160 6.51 -16.49 11.42
CA TYR A 160 7.13 -15.22 11.05
C TYR A 160 6.19 -14.03 11.23
N LEU A 161 4.96 -14.10 10.71
CA LEU A 161 4.01 -12.99 10.80
C LEU A 161 3.52 -12.74 12.25
N ILE A 162 3.28 -13.80 13.03
CA ILE A 162 2.95 -13.68 14.46
C ILE A 162 4.13 -13.04 15.20
N GLY A 163 5.36 -13.50 14.97
CA GLY A 163 6.56 -12.94 15.58
C GLY A 163 6.77 -11.46 15.23
N VAL A 164 6.58 -11.06 13.97
CA VAL A 164 6.63 -9.63 13.59
C VAL A 164 5.52 -8.82 14.25
N SER A 165 4.34 -9.41 14.46
CA SER A 165 3.26 -8.73 15.20
C SER A 165 3.67 -8.41 16.65
N TYR A 166 4.36 -9.33 17.34
CA TYR A 166 4.90 -9.09 18.68
C TYR A 166 6.07 -8.11 18.66
N LEU A 167 6.93 -8.20 17.64
CA LEU A 167 8.04 -7.28 17.44
C LEU A 167 7.55 -5.83 17.32
N LYS A 168 6.50 -5.58 16.54
CA LYS A 168 5.90 -4.25 16.41
C LYS A 168 5.31 -3.72 17.73
N GLU A 169 4.87 -4.61 18.62
CA GLU A 169 4.42 -4.24 19.98
C GLU A 169 5.57 -4.13 21.00
N ARG A 170 6.81 -4.40 20.58
CA ARG A 170 8.01 -4.45 21.44
C ARG A 170 7.97 -5.57 22.49
N LYS A 171 7.23 -6.63 22.19
CA LYS A 171 7.17 -7.88 22.95
C LYS A 171 8.28 -8.82 22.46
N TRP A 172 9.50 -8.49 22.87
CA TRP A 172 10.72 -9.10 22.30
C TRP A 172 10.79 -10.60 22.53
N LYS A 173 10.42 -11.03 23.73
CA LYS A 173 10.47 -12.44 24.13
C LYS A 173 9.46 -13.25 23.34
N GLU A 174 8.23 -12.76 23.21
CA GLU A 174 7.18 -13.43 22.44
C GLU A 174 7.51 -13.45 20.94
N ALA A 175 8.16 -12.40 20.42
CA ALA A 175 8.65 -12.38 19.04
C ALA A 175 9.75 -13.44 18.82
N GLU A 176 10.71 -13.53 19.74
CA GLU A 176 11.78 -14.52 19.74
C GLU A 176 11.23 -15.95 19.81
N GLU A 177 10.31 -16.22 20.73
CA GLU A 177 9.65 -17.53 20.90
C GLU A 177 8.93 -17.99 19.62
N GLU A 178 8.31 -17.08 18.86
CA GLU A 178 7.71 -17.41 17.56
C GLU A 178 8.74 -17.58 16.45
N PHE A 179 9.75 -16.71 16.37
CA PHE A 179 10.82 -16.84 15.39
C PHE A 179 11.64 -18.13 15.57
N ASP A 180 11.72 -18.65 16.79
CA ASP A 180 12.42 -19.90 17.08
C ASP A 180 11.76 -21.13 16.45
N LYS A 181 10.45 -21.08 16.23
CA LYS A 181 9.65 -22.16 15.62
C LYS A 181 9.82 -22.23 14.10
N ILE A 182 10.42 -21.21 13.48
CA ILE A 182 10.69 -21.19 12.03
C ILE A 182 11.73 -22.25 11.69
N THR A 183 11.41 -23.13 10.76
CA THR A 183 12.26 -24.26 10.35
C THR A 183 13.28 -23.87 9.27
N SER A 184 12.91 -22.97 8.35
CA SER A 184 13.79 -22.42 7.33
C SER A 184 14.90 -21.56 7.95
N SER A 185 16.14 -22.02 7.84
CA SER A 185 17.32 -21.33 8.37
C SER A 185 17.46 -19.90 7.82
N ALA A 186 17.19 -19.72 6.52
CA ALA A 186 17.28 -18.42 5.86
C ALA A 186 16.22 -17.44 6.37
N LEU A 187 14.97 -17.91 6.59
CA LEU A 187 13.91 -17.05 7.12
C LEU A 187 14.12 -16.76 8.60
N LYS A 188 14.54 -17.76 9.38
CA LYS A 188 14.87 -17.62 10.79
C LYS A 188 15.97 -16.58 11.00
N GLU A 189 17.07 -16.66 10.24
CA GLU A 189 18.14 -15.67 10.34
C GLU A 189 17.66 -14.25 10.03
N ARG A 190 16.85 -14.07 8.98
CA ARG A 190 16.26 -12.77 8.65
C ARG A 190 15.36 -12.23 9.77
N ALA A 191 14.56 -13.10 10.38
CA ALA A 191 13.68 -12.74 11.49
C ALA A 191 14.46 -12.30 12.73
N PHE A 192 15.50 -13.07 13.11
CA PHE A 192 16.38 -12.72 14.23
C PHE A 192 17.24 -11.48 13.95
N GLN A 193 17.69 -11.28 12.71
CA GLN A 193 18.35 -10.04 12.32
C GLN A 193 17.43 -8.84 12.53
N MET A 194 16.18 -8.92 12.07
CA MET A 194 15.18 -7.86 12.28
C MET A 194 14.93 -7.61 13.77
N LEU A 195 14.81 -8.67 14.58
CA LEU A 195 14.67 -8.56 16.04
C LEU A 195 15.85 -7.81 16.67
N ARG A 196 17.09 -8.19 16.34
CA ARG A 196 18.31 -7.53 16.84
C ARG A 196 18.38 -6.06 16.43
N GLU A 197 18.12 -5.75 15.17
CA GLU A 197 18.18 -4.39 14.63
C GLU A 197 17.15 -3.45 15.29
N ILE A 198 15.93 -3.93 15.50
CA ILE A 198 14.84 -3.15 16.09
C ILE A 198 14.98 -3.05 17.61
N SER A 199 15.30 -4.15 18.30
CA SER A 199 15.45 -4.13 19.76
C SER A 199 16.65 -3.28 20.23
N ALA A 200 17.68 -3.12 19.40
CA ALA A 200 18.80 -2.22 19.66
C ALA A 200 18.47 -0.72 19.51
N GLN A 201 17.29 -0.37 18.99
CA GLN A 201 16.89 1.03 18.84
C GLN A 201 16.60 1.69 20.18
N HIS A 202 16.89 2.99 20.25
CA HIS A 202 16.71 3.78 21.47
C HIS A 202 15.26 4.24 21.63
N PHE A 203 14.41 3.36 22.17
CA PHE A 203 13.04 3.72 22.56
C PHE A 203 13.03 4.69 23.73
N LYS A 204 12.14 5.67 23.66
CA LYS A 204 11.99 6.75 24.64
C LYS A 204 10.77 6.48 25.53
N SER A 205 10.90 6.72 26.84
CA SER A 205 9.80 6.54 27.80
C SER A 205 8.95 7.81 27.90
N PRO A 206 7.64 7.75 27.61
CA PRO A 206 6.74 8.90 27.80
C PRO A 206 6.64 9.35 29.27
N LYS A 207 6.76 8.41 30.21
CA LYS A 207 6.71 8.71 31.66
C LYS A 207 7.95 9.49 32.10
N VAL A 208 9.14 9.09 31.63
CA VAL A 208 10.39 9.81 31.93
C VAL A 208 10.36 11.20 31.33
N ALA A 209 9.93 11.33 30.07
CA ALA A 209 9.81 12.64 29.42
C ALA A 209 8.85 13.57 30.18
N LEU A 210 7.70 13.04 30.62
CA LEU A 210 6.75 13.78 31.44
C LEU A 210 7.39 14.24 32.76
N LEU A 211 8.04 13.32 33.50
CA LEU A 211 8.69 13.64 34.78
C LEU A 211 9.74 14.75 34.63
N LEU A 212 10.57 14.67 33.58
CA LEU A 212 11.55 15.71 33.27
C LEU A 212 10.87 17.06 33.01
N SER A 213 9.82 17.09 32.19
CA SER A 213 9.08 18.32 31.86
C SER A 213 8.23 18.88 32.99
N THR A 214 7.90 18.08 34.01
CA THR A 214 7.23 18.54 35.23
C THR A 214 8.12 19.50 36.01
N PHE A 215 9.40 19.16 36.17
CA PHE A 215 10.33 20.00 36.93
C PHE A 215 10.98 21.08 36.06
N ILE A 216 11.31 20.75 34.82
CA ILE A 216 11.99 21.66 33.89
C ILE A 216 11.22 21.67 32.58
N PRO A 217 10.36 22.67 32.31
CA PRO A 217 9.65 22.78 31.05
C PRO A 217 10.60 22.64 29.85
N GLY A 218 10.24 21.81 28.87
CA GLY A 218 11.08 21.52 27.71
C GLY A 218 12.06 20.36 27.84
N ALA A 219 12.37 19.87 29.05
CA ALA A 219 13.36 18.81 29.24
C ALA A 219 12.92 17.46 28.63
N GLY A 220 11.64 17.11 28.73
CA GLY A 220 11.07 15.92 28.09
C GLY A 220 11.12 15.95 26.57
N GLN A 221 10.97 17.12 25.97
CA GLN A 221 11.10 17.33 24.53
C GLN A 221 12.55 17.14 24.07
N ILE A 222 13.53 17.68 24.82
CA ILE A 222 14.96 17.44 24.55
C ILE A 222 15.28 15.94 24.65
N TYR A 223 14.80 15.27 25.70
CA TYR A 223 14.94 13.83 25.89
C TYR A 223 14.38 13.02 24.69
N ALA A 224 13.27 13.49 24.12
CA ALA A 224 12.61 12.93 22.95
C ALA A 224 13.24 13.36 21.61
N SER A 225 14.49 13.84 21.62
CA SER A 225 15.23 14.28 20.43
C SER A 225 14.55 15.44 19.68
N LYS A 226 13.90 16.35 20.42
CA LYS A 226 13.24 17.57 19.93
C LYS A 226 13.79 18.81 20.66
N PRO A 227 15.06 19.18 20.43
CA PRO A 227 15.74 20.21 21.22
C PRO A 227 15.12 21.60 21.04
N LEU A 228 14.77 21.97 19.80
CA LEU A 228 14.15 23.25 19.51
C LEU A 228 12.82 23.43 20.25
N GLN A 229 11.98 22.38 20.25
CA GLN A 229 10.69 22.38 20.95
C GLN A 229 10.88 22.48 22.47
N GLY A 230 11.93 21.86 23.00
CA GLY A 230 12.31 21.99 24.40
C GLY A 230 12.72 23.41 24.77
N ILE A 231 13.61 24.03 23.99
CA ILE A 231 14.07 25.41 24.21
C ILE A 231 12.88 26.39 24.16
N ILE A 232 11.99 26.25 23.19
CA ILE A 232 10.77 27.09 23.10
C ILE A 232 9.91 26.92 24.35
N SER A 233 9.67 25.69 24.78
CA SER A 233 8.85 25.40 25.96
C SER A 233 9.47 25.97 27.23
N PHE A 234 10.79 25.85 27.39
CA PHE A 234 11.53 26.42 28.50
C PHE A 234 11.43 27.95 28.52
N SER A 235 11.75 28.61 27.41
CA SER A 235 11.76 30.07 27.30
C SER A 235 10.38 30.68 27.55
N LEU A 236 9.31 30.07 27.04
CA LEU A 236 7.94 30.53 27.27
C LEU A 236 7.53 30.42 28.73
N ASN A 237 7.74 29.25 29.35
CA ASN A 237 7.38 29.03 30.75
C ASN A 237 8.21 29.90 31.69
N LEU A 238 9.52 30.05 31.42
CA LEU A 238 10.41 30.91 32.18
C LEU A 238 9.97 32.37 32.11
N SER A 239 9.64 32.85 30.91
CA SER A 239 9.19 34.23 30.68
C SER A 239 7.87 34.52 31.39
N LEU A 240 6.89 33.62 31.30
CA LEU A 240 5.61 33.76 32.00
C LEU A 240 5.77 33.68 33.52
N GLY A 241 6.63 32.79 34.01
CA GLY A 241 6.98 32.71 35.43
C GLY A 241 7.63 34.00 35.93
N TYR A 242 8.58 34.55 35.17
CA TYR A 242 9.23 35.82 35.48
C TYR A 242 8.25 37.00 35.48
N LEU A 243 7.38 37.09 34.46
CA LEU A 243 6.36 38.14 34.39
C LEU A 243 5.36 38.05 35.55
N THR A 244 4.98 36.83 35.94
CA THR A 244 4.14 36.59 37.13
C THR A 244 4.84 37.08 38.39
N TYR A 245 6.10 36.69 38.60
CA TYR A 245 6.91 37.14 39.73
C TYR A 245 7.01 38.67 39.79
N LYS A 246 7.31 39.31 38.64
CA LYS A 246 7.40 40.77 38.53
C LYS A 246 6.07 41.46 38.88
N ALA A 247 4.95 40.97 38.35
CA ALA A 247 3.63 41.52 38.64
C ALA A 247 3.27 41.43 40.14
N VAL A 248 3.61 40.32 40.80
CA VAL A 248 3.42 40.17 42.25
C VAL A 248 4.29 41.15 43.05
N ARG A 249 5.57 41.32 42.66
CA ARG A 249 6.50 42.25 43.34
C ARG A 249 6.10 43.72 43.23
N GLU A 250 5.38 44.08 42.16
CA GLU A 250 4.87 45.43 41.89
C GLU A 250 3.43 45.63 42.39
N ASP A 251 2.89 44.70 43.19
CA ASP A 251 1.49 44.66 43.70
C ASP A 251 0.40 44.72 42.61
N ARG A 252 0.75 44.35 41.37
CA ARG A 252 -0.17 44.22 40.23
C ARG A 252 -0.87 42.87 40.24
N ARG A 253 -1.73 42.63 41.25
CA ARG A 253 -2.36 41.33 41.49
C ARG A 253 -3.26 40.84 40.35
N MET A 254 -4.01 41.76 39.73
CA MET A 254 -4.87 41.42 38.58
C MET A 254 -4.03 40.93 37.40
N ASP A 255 -2.92 41.60 37.10
CA ASP A 255 -2.02 41.19 36.01
C ASP A 255 -1.40 39.81 36.30
N ALA A 256 -0.95 39.58 37.53
CA ALA A 256 -0.42 38.27 37.94
C ALA A 256 -1.46 37.16 37.75
N LEU A 257 -2.71 37.40 38.18
CA LEU A 257 -3.81 36.44 38.01
C LEU A 257 -4.09 36.16 36.52
N LEU A 258 -4.14 37.20 35.69
CA LEU A 258 -4.36 37.05 34.24
C LEU A 258 -3.22 36.30 33.57
N ILE A 259 -1.96 36.61 33.90
CA ILE A 259 -0.78 35.93 33.36
C ILE A 259 -0.78 34.45 33.75
N VAL A 260 -1.10 34.12 35.00
CA VAL A 260 -1.16 32.72 35.46
C VAL A 260 -2.27 31.96 34.74
N TYR A 261 -3.49 32.52 34.75
CA TYR A 261 -4.68 31.84 34.24
C TYR A 261 -4.64 31.66 32.71
N PHE A 262 -4.34 32.73 31.96
CA PHE A 262 -4.34 32.69 30.49
C PHE A 262 -2.99 32.25 29.90
N GLY A 263 -1.89 32.47 30.62
CA GLY A 263 -0.54 32.18 30.17
C GLY A 263 0.04 30.94 30.82
N LEU A 264 0.58 31.09 32.05
CA LEU A 264 1.46 30.11 32.68
C LEU A 264 0.81 28.73 32.78
N GLN A 265 -0.44 28.65 33.26
CA GLN A 265 -1.19 27.39 33.35
C GLN A 265 -1.29 26.70 31.99
N ARG A 266 -1.76 27.44 30.97
CA ARG A 266 -1.98 26.91 29.62
C ARG A 266 -0.69 26.37 29.00
N PHE A 267 0.39 27.15 29.03
CA PHE A 267 1.65 26.76 28.40
C PHE A 267 2.41 25.71 29.20
N TYR A 268 2.25 25.66 30.52
CA TYR A 268 2.83 24.60 31.35
C TYR A 268 2.18 23.25 31.05
N PHE A 269 0.84 23.16 31.07
CA PHE A 269 0.14 21.92 30.74
C PHE A 269 0.31 21.51 29.28
N GLY A 270 0.29 22.47 28.35
CA GLY A 270 0.63 22.19 26.95
C GLY A 270 2.04 21.61 26.78
N ASN A 271 3.03 22.10 27.55
CA ASN A 271 4.36 21.50 27.58
C ASN A 271 4.34 20.03 28.05
N LEU A 272 3.57 19.69 29.09
CA LEU A 272 3.48 18.32 29.60
C LEU A 272 2.85 17.36 28.58
N GLU A 273 1.82 17.81 27.85
CA GLU A 273 1.21 17.03 26.77
C GLU A 273 2.21 16.75 25.64
N GLN A 274 2.93 17.77 25.17
CA GLN A 274 3.94 17.60 24.13
C GLN A 274 5.11 16.71 24.58
N ALA A 275 5.55 16.86 25.83
CA ALA A 275 6.59 16.02 26.42
C ALA A 275 6.20 14.54 26.44
N ARG A 276 4.92 14.22 26.68
CA ARG A 276 4.40 12.85 26.60
C ARG A 276 4.31 12.36 25.15
N LYS A 277 3.88 13.22 24.23
CA LYS A 277 3.62 12.89 22.83
C LYS A 277 4.88 12.54 22.03
N TYR A 278 5.95 13.33 22.13
CA TYR A 278 7.14 13.13 21.27
C TYR A 278 7.87 11.80 21.45
N PRO A 279 8.04 11.23 22.67
CA PRO A 279 8.54 9.87 22.84
C PRO A 279 7.70 8.82 22.13
N ILE A 280 6.36 8.96 22.13
CA ILE A 280 5.45 8.03 21.45
C ILE A 280 5.69 8.10 19.95
N GLU A 281 5.71 9.30 19.37
CA GLU A 281 5.99 9.49 17.93
C GLU A 281 7.39 9.00 17.54
N HIS A 282 8.39 9.22 18.39
CA HIS A 282 9.75 8.73 18.16
C HIS A 282 9.78 7.21 18.10
N ASN A 283 9.12 6.55 19.05
CA ASN A 283 9.00 5.10 19.08
C ASN A 283 8.21 4.55 17.89
N GLN A 284 7.09 5.21 17.55
CA GLN A 284 6.25 4.80 16.43
C GLN A 284 7.03 4.86 15.11
N ARG A 285 7.81 5.93 14.89
CA ARG A 285 8.69 6.06 13.72
C ARG A 285 9.73 4.95 13.59
N ILE A 286 10.15 4.32 14.70
CA ILE A 286 11.03 3.14 14.66
C ILE A 286 10.23 1.92 14.19
N ILE A 287 9.03 1.71 14.74
CA ILE A 287 8.17 0.56 14.42
C ILE A 287 7.59 0.63 13.00
N ASP A 288 7.31 1.82 12.49
CA ASP A 288 6.77 2.05 11.13
C ASP A 288 7.79 1.74 10.03
N ARG A 289 9.09 1.65 10.37
CA ARG A 289 10.12 1.19 9.41
C ARG A 289 9.99 -0.30 9.11
N ILE A 290 9.30 -1.06 9.96
CA ILE A 290 9.01 -2.47 9.72
C ILE A 290 7.83 -2.53 8.76
N VAL A 291 8.11 -2.73 7.48
CA VAL A 291 7.11 -2.98 6.44
C VAL A 291 7.33 -4.39 5.92
N ILE A 292 6.27 -5.21 5.95
CA ILE A 292 6.31 -6.57 5.39
C ILE A 292 5.79 -6.53 3.96
N GLU A 293 6.58 -7.07 3.03
CA GLU A 293 6.25 -7.25 1.61
C GLU A 293 5.73 -8.64 1.26
#